data_AF-A0A367MEC9-F1
#
_entry.id   AF-A0A367MEC9-F1
#
_cell.length_a   1.000
_cell.length_b   1.000
_cell.length_c   1.000
_cell.angle_alpha   90.00
_cell.angle_beta   90.00
_cell.angle_gamma   90.00
#
_symmetry.space_group_name_H-M   'P 1'
#
loop_
_entity.id
_entity.type
_entity.pdbx_description
1 polymer ?
#
loop_
_entity_poly.entity_id
_entity_poly.type
_entity_poly.pdbx_seq_one_letter_code
_entity_poly.pdbx_strand_id
1 'polypeptide(L)' 'RALALPLVAQPELLEQRTWAAIAAAWWWKSRSLNELADQGRFEKITLRINGSFTGAEDRKARLEWARAALN' A
#
# COMPACT_ATOMS: atom_id res chain seq x y z
N ARG A 1 -12.09 12.59 -0.56
CA ARG A 1 -11.58 13.35 -1.72
C ARG A 1 -10.28 12.71 -2.19
N ALA A 2 -10.06 12.59 -3.51
CA ALA A 2 -8.83 12.02 -4.08
C ALA A 2 -7.64 12.99 -3.93
N LEU A 3 -6.46 12.57 -4.43
CA LEU A 3 -5.33 13.47 -4.61
C LEU A 3 -5.73 14.55 -5.62
N ALA A 4 -5.61 15.83 -5.24
CA ALA A 4 -5.94 16.97 -6.10
C ALA A 4 -4.86 17.19 -7.17
N LEU A 5 -4.50 16.13 -7.87
CA LEU A 5 -3.46 16.05 -8.90
C LEU A 5 -4.09 15.54 -10.20
N PRO A 6 -3.61 15.97 -11.38
CA PRO A 6 -4.18 15.59 -12.67
C PRO A 6 -3.72 14.17 -13.10
N LEU A 7 -3.78 13.18 -12.21
CA LEU A 7 -3.15 11.86 -12.39
C LEU A 7 -3.70 11.02 -13.56
N VAL A 8 -4.90 11.35 -14.06
CA VAL A 8 -5.46 10.72 -15.28
C VAL A 8 -4.83 11.32 -16.55
N ALA A 9 -4.58 12.62 -16.55
CA ALA A 9 -3.98 13.32 -17.68
C ALA A 9 -2.44 13.26 -17.66
N GLN A 10 -1.84 13.11 -16.47
CA GLN A 10 -0.40 13.08 -16.21
C GLN A 10 -0.04 11.94 -15.23
N PRO A 11 -0.15 10.67 -15.67
CA PRO A 11 0.14 9.51 -14.82
C PRO A 11 1.61 9.44 -14.35
N GLU A 12 2.56 9.99 -15.10
CA GLU A 12 3.98 10.06 -14.79
C GLU A 12 4.28 10.80 -13.49
N LEU A 13 3.35 11.63 -13.00
CA LEU A 13 3.46 12.20 -11.66
C LEU A 13 3.59 11.12 -10.59
N LEU A 14 2.95 9.95 -10.75
CA LEU A 14 3.05 8.83 -9.82
C LEU A 14 4.41 8.13 -9.81
N GLU A 15 5.29 8.42 -10.78
CA GLU A 15 6.67 7.94 -10.76
C GLU A 15 7.56 8.80 -9.86
N GLN A 16 7.13 10.04 -9.54
CA GLN A 16 7.85 10.91 -8.63
C GLN A 16 7.66 10.44 -7.18
N ARG A 17 8.78 10.30 -6.46
CA ARG A 17 8.83 9.77 -5.08
C ARG A 17 7.75 10.34 -4.16
N THR A 18 7.55 11.66 -4.16
CA THR A 18 6.57 12.34 -3.32
C THR A 18 5.14 11.91 -3.62
N TRP A 19 4.76 11.90 -4.89
CA TRP A 19 3.39 11.57 -5.30
C TRP A 19 3.11 10.08 -5.24
N ALA A 20 4.12 9.24 -5.51
CA ALA A 20 4.05 7.79 -5.30
C ALA A 20 3.68 7.46 -3.85
N ALA A 21 4.39 8.03 -2.88
CA ALA A 21 4.14 7.80 -1.45
C ALA A 21 2.76 8.29 -1.02
N ILE A 22 2.36 9.50 -1.46
CA ILE A 22 1.06 10.08 -1.13
C ILE A 22 -0.10 9.26 -1.74
N ALA A 23 0.05 8.79 -2.98
CA ALA A 23 -0.93 7.96 -3.66
C ALA A 23 -1.09 6.59 -3.00
N ALA A 24 0.02 5.95 -2.64
CA ALA A 24 0.01 4.69 -1.90
C ALA A 24 -0.72 4.84 -0.55
N ALA A 25 -0.40 5.89 0.21
CA ALA A 25 -1.06 6.17 1.49
C ALA A 25 -2.56 6.49 1.34
N TRP A 26 -2.94 7.27 0.32
CA TRP A 26 -4.34 7.55 0.03
C TRP A 26 -5.11 6.28 -0.35
N TRP A 27 -4.55 5.44 -1.22
CA TRP A 27 -5.18 4.20 -1.64
C TRP A 27 -5.37 3.29 -0.42
N TRP A 28 -4.32 3.09 0.37
CA TRP A 28 -4.37 2.33 1.62
C TRP A 28 -5.49 2.80 2.55
N LYS A 29 -5.52 4.11 2.87
CA LYS A 29 -6.53 4.71 3.76
C LYS A 29 -7.94 4.56 3.19
N SER A 30 -8.13 4.86 1.91
CA SER A 30 -9.45 4.81 1.26
C SER A 30 -10.02 3.39 1.13
N ARG A 31 -9.20 2.35 1.34
CA ARG A 31 -9.63 0.94 1.38
C ARG A 31 -9.73 0.37 2.79
N SER A 32 -9.63 1.20 3.84
CA SER A 32 -9.73 0.78 5.24
C SER A 32 -8.74 -0.35 5.58
N LEU A 33 -7.49 -0.19 5.13
CA LEU A 33 -6.44 -1.18 5.40
C LEU A 33 -5.75 -0.96 6.74
N ASN A 34 -5.89 0.22 7.37
CA ASN A 34 -5.42 0.46 8.74
C ASN A 34 -6.08 -0.51 9.71
N GLU A 35 -7.41 -0.63 9.66
CA GLU A 35 -8.18 -1.49 10.56
C GLU A 35 -7.78 -2.96 10.43
N LEU A 36 -7.43 -3.40 9.21
CA LEU A 36 -6.92 -4.75 8.99
C LEU A 36 -5.49 -4.91 9.53
N ALA A 37 -4.64 -3.89 9.40
CA ALA A 37 -3.26 -3.92 9.88
C ALA A 37 -3.20 -3.93 11.40
N ASP A 38 -4.02 -3.11 12.07
CA ASP A 38 -4.15 -3.04 13.52
C ASP A 38 -4.59 -4.40 14.11
N GLN A 39 -5.39 -5.16 13.36
CA GLN A 39 -5.82 -6.52 13.72
C GLN A 39 -4.85 -7.62 13.27
N GLY A 40 -3.70 -7.27 12.68
CA GLY A 40 -2.72 -8.23 12.16
C GLY A 40 -3.21 -9.05 10.96
N ARG A 41 -4.24 -8.61 10.24
CA ARG A 41 -4.88 -9.35 9.11
C ARG A 41 -4.11 -9.16 7.79
N PHE A 42 -2.82 -9.46 7.78
CA PHE A 42 -1.93 -9.20 6.63
C PHE A 42 -2.32 -9.95 5.33
N GLU A 43 -2.82 -11.18 5.45
CA GLU A 43 -3.31 -11.94 4.29
C GLU A 43 -4.50 -11.26 3.63
N LYS A 44 -5.43 -10.71 4.43
CA LYS A 44 -6.58 -9.96 3.90
C LYS A 44 -6.14 -8.67 3.22
N ILE A 45 -5.10 -8.01 3.74
CA ILE A 45 -4.47 -6.85 3.08
C ILE A 45 -3.89 -7.26 1.73
N THR A 46 -3.14 -8.37 1.68
CA THR A 46 -2.55 -8.88 0.44
C THR A 46 -3.61 -9.17 -0.63
N LEU A 47 -4.67 -9.88 -0.24
CA LEU A 47 -5.79 -10.18 -1.14
C LEU A 47 -6.48 -8.90 -1.62
N ARG A 48 -6.68 -7.90 -0.76
CA ARG A 48 -7.36 -6.65 -1.16
C ARG A 48 -6.52 -5.79 -2.10
N ILE A 49 -5.19 -5.86 -2.02
CA ILE A 49 -4.28 -5.14 -2.92
C ILE A 49 -4.20 -5.84 -4.29
N ASN A 50 -3.99 -7.16 -4.30
CA ASN A 50 -3.66 -7.88 -5.53
C ASN A 50 -4.84 -8.63 -6.17
N GLY A 51 -5.92 -8.88 -5.43
CA GLY A 51 -7.00 -9.79 -5.84
C GLY A 51 -6.62 -11.28 -5.78
N SER A 52 -5.37 -11.61 -5.44
CA SER A 52 -4.86 -12.97 -5.24
C SER A 52 -3.75 -12.98 -4.19
N PHE A 53 -3.25 -14.18 -3.85
CA PHE A 53 -2.07 -14.36 -2.98
C PHE A 53 -0.75 -14.46 -3.76
N THR A 54 -0.74 -14.11 -5.05
CA THR A 54 0.50 -14.09 -5.84
C THR A 54 1.49 -13.10 -5.20
N GLY A 55 2.67 -13.60 -4.84
CA GLY A 55 3.72 -12.83 -4.16
C GLY A 55 3.54 -12.67 -2.64
N ALA A 56 2.64 -13.42 -2.00
CA ALA A 56 2.39 -13.30 -0.55
C ALA A 56 3.64 -13.54 0.31
N GLU A 57 4.49 -14.52 -0.04
CA GLU A 57 5.72 -14.81 0.71
C GLU A 57 6.74 -13.65 0.64
N ASP A 58 6.94 -13.05 -0.54
CA ASP A 58 7.81 -11.86 -0.67
C ASP A 58 7.25 -10.67 0.13
N ARG A 59 5.93 -10.44 0.07
CA ARG A 59 5.27 -9.41 0.88
C ARG A 59 5.48 -9.64 2.38
N LYS A 60 5.38 -10.89 2.84
CA LYS A 60 5.61 -11.27 4.25
C LYS A 60 7.07 -11.05 4.64
N ALA A 61 8.02 -11.48 3.82
CA ALA A 61 9.45 -11.26 4.08
C ALA A 61 9.79 -9.77 4.21
N ARG A 62 9.22 -8.92 3.34
CA ARG A 62 9.41 -7.45 3.42
C ARG A 62 8.80 -6.84 4.68
N LEU A 63 7.65 -7.34 5.14
CA LEU A 63 7.05 -6.89 6.39
C LEU A 63 7.95 -7.21 7.59
N GLU A 64 8.49 -8.43 7.65
CA GLU A 64 9.39 -8.84 8.74
C GLU A 64 10.69 -8.03 8.71
N TRP A 65 11.25 -7.77 7.52
CA TRP A 65 12.40 -6.87 7.38
C TRP A 65 12.12 -5.45 7.87
N ALA A 66 10.97 -4.88 7.51
CA ALA A 66 10.56 -3.55 7.97
C ALA A 66 10.34 -3.49 9.49
N ARG A 67 9.74 -4.54 10.08
CA ARG A 67 9.56 -4.67 11.54
C ARG A 67 10.91 -4.72 12.26
N ALA A 68 11.86 -5.50 11.73
CA ALA A 68 13.20 -5.60 12.31
C ALA A 68 13.95 -4.25 12.32
N ALA A 69 13.70 -3.37 11.34
CA ALA A 69 14.32 -2.05 11.27
C ALA A 69 13.74 -1.01 12.25
N LEU A 70 12.63 -1.34 12.93
CA LEU A 70 11.97 -0.47 13.93
C LEU A 70 12.32 -0.84 15.38
N ASN A 71 13.08 -1.93 15.56
CA ASN A 71 13.62 -2.38 16.85
C ASN A 71 15.09 -1.95 16.99
#